data_AF-A0A858ZTM1-F1
#
_entry.id   AF-A0A858ZTM1-F1
#
_cell.length_a   1.000
_cell.length_b   1.000
_cell.length_c   1.000
_cell.angle_alpha   90.00
_cell.angle_beta   90.00
_cell.angle_gamma   90.00
#
_symmetry.space_group_name_H-M   'P 1'
#
loop_
_entity.id
_entity.type
_entity.pdbx_description
1 polymer ?
#
loop_
_entity_poly.entity_id
_entity_poly.type
_entity_poly.pdbx_seq_one_letter_code
_entity_poly.pdbx_strand_id
1 'polypeptide(L)'
;MPLVNTPRETQFARETALALLGPDEVIKQEAGRAGSEDFAYMLEECPGCYLFIGNGTGNNTPMLHNPRYDFNNEVLVRGAAY
;
A
#
# COMPACT_ATOMS: atom_id res chain seq x y z
N MET A 1 15.13 5.08 -10.75
CA MET A 1 13.89 5.31 -11.51
C MET A 1 12.73 5.33 -10.52
N PRO A 2 11.77 6.26 -10.63
CA PRO A 2 10.69 6.37 -9.65
C PRO A 2 9.65 5.26 -9.83
N LEU A 3 9.10 4.76 -8.71
CA LEU A 3 7.91 3.91 -8.75
C LEU A 3 6.70 4.78 -9.07
N VAL A 4 6.09 4.57 -10.24
CA VAL A 4 4.90 5.31 -10.68
C VAL A 4 3.81 4.33 -11.07
N ASN A 5 2.71 4.31 -10.30
CA ASN A 5 1.55 3.50 -10.64
C ASN A 5 0.86 4.01 -11.89
N THR A 6 0.33 3.10 -12.69
CA THR A 6 -0.47 3.46 -13.87
C THR A 6 -1.88 3.89 -13.43
N PRO A 7 -2.46 4.98 -13.97
CA PRO A 7 -3.73 5.52 -13.48
C PRO A 7 -4.91 4.56 -13.52
N ARG A 8 -5.04 3.75 -14.57
CA ARG A 8 -6.16 2.82 -14.74
C ARG A 8 -6.11 1.68 -13.71
N GLU A 9 -4.94 1.10 -13.52
CA GLU A 9 -4.68 0.00 -12.59
C GLU A 9 -4.82 0.50 -11.15
N THR A 10 -4.39 1.75 -10.87
CA THR A 10 -4.61 2.41 -9.58
C THR A 10 -6.09 2.62 -9.30
N GLN A 11 -6.87 3.04 -10.30
CA GLN A 11 -8.31 3.20 -10.15
C GLN A 11 -8.99 1.86 -9.87
N PHE A 12 -8.66 0.81 -10.64
CA PHE A 12 -9.19 -0.53 -10.41
C PHE A 12 -8.84 -1.04 -9.00
N ALA A 13 -7.58 -0.93 -8.60
CA ALA A 13 -7.11 -1.30 -7.27
C ALA A 13 -7.90 -0.57 -6.16
N ARG A 14 -8.16 0.72 -6.32
CA ARG A 14 -8.94 1.53 -5.38
C ARG A 14 -10.41 1.09 -5.34
N GLU A 15 -11.03 0.85 -6.49
CA GLU A 15 -12.44 0.41 -6.55
C GLU A 15 -12.62 -0.95 -5.88
N THR A 16 -11.70 -1.89 -6.10
CA THR A 16 -11.67 -3.19 -5.39
C THR A 16 -11.55 -3.00 -3.88
N ALA A 17 -10.64 -2.12 -3.42
CA ALA A 17 -10.45 -1.86 -1.99
C ALA A 17 -11.70 -1.25 -1.36
N LEU A 18 -12.34 -0.30 -2.06
CA LEU A 18 -13.57 0.35 -1.61
C LEU A 18 -14.73 -0.65 -1.52
N ALA A 19 -14.84 -1.56 -2.48
CA ALA A 19 -15.88 -2.59 -2.47
C ALA A 19 -15.69 -3.60 -1.33
N LEU A 20 -14.44 -3.96 -1.02
CA LEU A 20 -14.11 -4.93 0.02
C LEU A 20 -14.14 -4.36 1.44
N LEU A 21 -13.59 -3.16 1.64
CA LEU A 21 -13.30 -2.59 2.96
C LEU A 21 -14.19 -1.39 3.32
N GLY A 22 -14.85 -0.78 2.34
CA GLY A 22 -15.60 0.46 2.53
C GLY A 22 -14.75 1.73 2.46
N PRO A 23 -15.39 2.90 2.33
CA PRO A 23 -14.69 4.17 2.10
C PRO A 23 -13.86 4.67 3.28
N ASP A 24 -14.24 4.30 4.51
CA ASP A 24 -13.55 4.76 5.72
C ASP A 24 -12.18 4.08 5.92
N GLU A 25 -11.97 2.95 5.25
CA GLU A 25 -10.77 2.12 5.36
C GLU A 25 -9.79 2.32 4.18
N VAL A 26 -10.11 3.22 3.23
CA VAL A 26 -9.31 3.44 2.01
C VAL A 26 -8.86 4.89 1.92
N ILE A 27 -7.55 5.10 2.02
CA ILE A 27 -6.94 6.43 1.93
C ILE A 27 -6.43 6.67 0.51
N LYS A 28 -6.89 7.74 -0.14
CA LYS A 28 -6.29 8.22 -1.39
C LYS A 28 -4.96 8.88 -1.06
N GLN A 29 -3.86 8.30 -1.55
CA GLN A 29 -2.54 8.91 -1.39
C GLN A 29 -2.40 10.13 -2.31
N GLU A 30 -2.12 11.30 -1.73
CA GLU A 30 -1.98 12.55 -2.48
C GLU A 30 -0.53 12.93 -2.79
N ALA A 31 0.42 12.49 -1.96
CA ALA A 31 1.84 12.75 -2.13
C ALA A 31 2.64 11.45 -2.32
N GLY A 32 3.73 11.52 -3.09
CA GLY A 32 4.71 10.43 -3.16
C GLY A 32 5.34 10.16 -1.79
N ARG A 33 5.80 8.93 -1.56
CA ARG A 33 6.60 8.57 -0.38
C ARG A 33 8.08 8.55 -0.74
N ALA A 34 8.91 9.07 0.16
CA ALA A 34 10.36 8.91 0.06
C ALA A 34 10.75 7.48 0.41
N GLY A 35 11.44 6.81 -0.50
CA GLY A 35 11.91 5.43 -0.36
C GLY A 35 12.41 4.90 -1.71
N SER A 36 13.32 3.94 -1.67
CA SER A 36 13.70 3.14 -2.84
C SER A 36 12.94 1.83 -2.80
N GLU A 37 12.23 1.50 -3.88
CA GLU A 37 11.47 0.26 -4.03
C GLU A 37 11.78 -0.32 -5.42
N ASP A 38 12.16 -1.59 -5.46
CA ASP A 38 12.59 -2.24 -6.71
C ASP A 38 11.40 -2.66 -7.59
N PHE A 39 10.18 -2.68 -7.03
CA PHE A 39 8.94 -2.84 -7.78
C PHE A 39 8.77 -1.80 -8.91
N ALA A 40 9.49 -0.67 -8.84
CA ALA A 40 9.58 0.28 -9.94
C ALA A 40 9.98 -0.38 -11.27
N TYR A 41 10.91 -1.36 -11.26
CA TYR A 41 11.32 -2.10 -12.46
C TYR A 41 10.21 -2.99 -13.01
N MET A 42 9.35 -3.53 -12.14
CA MET A 42 8.19 -4.32 -12.59
C MET A 42 7.17 -3.43 -13.32
N LEU A 43 7.02 -2.19 -12.86
CA LEU A 43 6.10 -1.21 -13.46
C LEU A 43 6.63 -0.59 -14.77
N GLU A 44 7.92 -0.73 -15.08
CA GLU A 44 8.44 -0.39 -16.42
C GLU A 44 7.97 -1.39 -17.48
N GLU A 45 7.84 -2.66 -17.10
CA GLU A 45 7.51 -3.75 -18.01
C GLU A 45 6.00 -3.99 -18.16
N CYS A 46 5.23 -3.70 -17.11
CA CYS A 46 3.79 -3.96 -17.10
C CYS A 46 3.01 -2.86 -16.35
N PRO A 47 1.92 -2.32 -16.93
CA PRO A 47 1.01 -1.45 -16.19
C PRO A 47 0.55 -2.09 -14.88
N GLY A 48 0.63 -1.35 -13.78
CA GLY A 48 0.35 -1.90 -12.47
C GLY A 48 0.15 -0.86 -11.38
N CYS A 49 -0.14 -1.36 -10.18
CA CYS A 49 -0.36 -0.55 -8.99
C CYS A 49 0.34 -1.20 -7.79
N TYR A 50 1.25 -0.45 -7.17
CA TYR A 50 1.81 -0.73 -5.86
C TYR A 50 1.05 0.09 -4.80
N LEU A 51 0.64 -0.55 -3.72
CA LEU A 51 -0.13 0.09 -2.65
C LEU A 51 0.36 -0.35 -1.27
N PHE A 52 -0.08 0.40 -0.26
CA PHE A 52 0.27 0.14 1.13
C PHE A 52 -0.94 -0.40 1.89
N ILE A 53 -0.70 -1.40 2.74
CA ILE A 53 -1.66 -1.82 3.78
C ILE A 53 -1.22 -1.19 5.09
N GLY A 54 -2.13 -0.51 5.77
CA GLY A 54 -1.87 0.10 7.06
C GLY A 54 -1.55 -0.97 8.11
N ASN A 55 -0.33 -0.95 8.66
CA ASN A 55 0.15 -1.94 9.65
C ASN A 55 0.36 -1.32 11.05
N GLY A 56 0.09 -0.02 11.21
CA GLY A 56 0.21 0.66 12.50
C GLY A 56 -0.99 0.38 13.41
N THR A 57 -0.75 0.24 14.70
CA THR A 57 -1.79 0.10 15.74
C THR A 57 -2.05 1.40 16.51
N GLY A 58 -1.35 2.49 16.15
CA GLY A 58 -1.54 3.82 16.69
C GLY A 58 -0.36 4.76 16.40
N ASN A 59 -0.40 5.96 16.96
CA ASN A 59 0.59 7.01 16.68
C ASN A 59 2.02 6.71 17.16
N ASN A 60 2.18 5.74 18.06
CA ASN A 60 3.47 5.35 18.63
C ASN A 60 3.99 4.01 18.11
N THR A 61 3.37 3.44 17.07
CA THR A 61 3.86 2.19 16.47
C THR A 61 5.22 2.44 15.80
N PRO A 62 6.28 1.66 16.11
CA PRO A 62 7.56 1.79 15.45
C PRO A 62 7.46 1.60 13.94
N MET A 63 8.12 2.47 13.18
CA MET A 63 8.14 2.42 11.71
C MET A 63 8.97 1.24 11.18
N LEU A 64 8.76 0.87 9.92
CA LEU A 64 9.63 -0.06 9.19
C LEU A 64 11.10 0.37 9.32
N HIS A 65 12.01 -0.60 9.43
CA HIS A 65 13.44 -0.45 9.75
C HIS A 65 13.79 -0.09 11.21
N ASN A 66 12.81 0.08 12.09
CA ASN A 66 13.08 0.19 13.53
C ASN A 66 13.34 -1.21 14.14
N PRO A 67 14.36 -1.41 15.01
CA PRO A 67 14.59 -2.70 15.69
C PRO A 67 13.44 -3.17 16.59
N ARG A 68 12.55 -2.27 17.01
CA ARG A 68 11.34 -2.57 17.78
C ARG A 68 10.10 -2.73 16.91
N TYR A 69 10.27 -2.77 15.58
CA TYR A 69 9.15 -3.01 14.67
C TYR A 69 8.47 -4.33 15.01
N ASP A 70 7.16 -4.27 15.15
CA ASP A 70 6.30 -5.42 15.40
C ASP A 70 5.20 -5.43 14.34
N PHE A 71 5.03 -6.57 13.68
CA PHE A 71 4.12 -6.71 12.55
C PHE A 71 2.68 -6.94 13.06
N ASN A 72 1.71 -6.22 12.51
CA ASN A 72 0.33 -6.38 12.94
C ASN A 72 -0.31 -7.58 12.24
N ASN A 73 -0.32 -8.74 12.90
CA ASN A 73 -0.87 -9.97 12.31
C ASN A 73 -2.37 -9.86 11.96
N GLU A 74 -3.12 -8.94 12.57
CA GLU A 74 -4.54 -8.75 12.28
C GLU A 74 -4.79 -8.28 10.83
N VAL A 75 -3.77 -7.69 10.16
CA VAL A 75 -3.91 -7.21 8.78
C VAL A 75 -3.73 -8.30 7.73
N LEU A 76 -3.23 -9.49 8.11
CA LEU A 76 -2.93 -10.57 7.16
C LEU A 76 -4.17 -11.01 6.38
N VAL A 77 -5.30 -11.22 7.07
CA VAL A 77 -6.54 -11.68 6.43
C VAL A 77 -7.08 -10.62 5.48
N ARG A 78 -6.98 -9.33 5.85
CA ARG A 78 -7.42 -8.21 5.01
C ARG A 78 -6.54 -8.08 3.76
N GLY A 79 -5.22 -8.20 3.93
CA GLY A 79 -4.27 -8.17 2.83
C GLY A 79 -4.38 -9.37 1.88
N ALA A 80 -4.75 -10.55 2.39
CA ALA A 80 -4.94 -11.75 1.57
C ALA A 80 -6.30 -11.78 0.85
N ALA A 81 -7.32 -11.11 1.40
CA ALA A 81 -8.64 -11.03 0.79
C ALA A 81 -8.73 -9.98 -0.33
N TYR A 82 -7.81 -9.01 -0.32
CA TYR A 82 -7.66 -7.98 -1.35
C TYR A 82 -6.91 -8.52 -2.57
#